data_AF-A0A5B1LPH6-F1
#
_entry.id   AF-A0A5B1LPH6-F1
#
_cell.length_a   1.000
_cell.length_b   1.000
_cell.length_c   1.000
_cell.angle_alpha   90.00
_cell.angle_beta   90.00
_cell.angle_gamma   90.00
#
_symmetry.space_group_name_H-M   'P 1'
#
loop_
_entity.id
_entity.type
_entity.pdbx_description
1 polymer ?
#
loop_
_entity_poly.entity_id
_entity_poly.type
_entity_poly.pdbx_seq_one_letter_code
_entity_poly.pdbx_strand_id
1 'polypeptide(L)'
;MASAPVARQVVGRLRAQHDELLLAIGKLESHVLAANTKPDKLEDIEFKVFSQFGEDGILQYLIRSIGAHPDSFVEIGTGDYRESNTRFLVQNNNWRGLVIDGGEAHMKFVLGTGMSWRYDVEPVSAFVTRENVNALMKDNGFTGPIGVLSIDVDGNDYHLWEAVDVVDPAIVVMEYNALFGPTATISVPYDPAFVNSEAHYSQLYFGASLGAFVHLAGQRGYRFVGCSSNGANAFFVRDDIAGDLPSLTAEEGYRASRFLTSRNPDGTMSRMRSVEDRLKLIGDLPVLDVATGTNTTVAAACLPTGRV
;
A
#
# COMPACT_ATOMS: atom_id res chain seq x y z
N MET A 1 -3.29 25.52 -34.16
CA MET A 1 -3.58 24.31 -33.37
C MET A 1 -2.32 23.46 -33.38
N ALA A 2 -1.68 23.23 -32.23
CA ALA A 2 -0.51 22.36 -32.16
C ALA A 2 -0.89 20.95 -32.62
N SER A 3 -0.06 20.29 -33.42
CA SER A 3 -0.27 18.88 -33.79
C SER A 3 -0.18 18.02 -32.53
N ALA A 4 -0.94 16.91 -32.48
CA ALA A 4 -0.97 16.02 -31.32
C ALA A 4 0.42 15.59 -30.78
N PRO A 5 1.48 15.41 -31.61
CA PRO A 5 2.83 15.13 -31.13
C PRO A 5 3.47 16.28 -30.34
N VAL A 6 3.29 17.53 -30.79
CA VAL A 6 3.83 18.72 -30.12
C VAL A 6 3.14 18.92 -28.77
N ALA A 7 1.82 18.74 -28.72
CA ALA A 7 1.07 18.81 -27.47
C ALA A 7 1.53 17.77 -26.44
N ARG A 8 1.77 16.51 -26.86
CA ARG A 8 2.31 15.46 -25.97
C ARG A 8 3.71 15.80 -25.45
N GLN A 9 4.57 16.34 -26.29
CA GLN A 9 5.93 16.73 -25.89
C GLN A 9 5.91 17.86 -24.84
N VAL A 10 5.05 18.86 -25.03
CA VAL A 10 4.88 19.96 -24.07
C VAL A 10 4.36 19.43 -22.73
N VAL A 11 3.31 18.59 -22.75
CA VAL A 11 2.76 17.98 -21.52
C VAL A 11 3.82 17.14 -20.81
N GLY A 12 4.61 16.36 -21.55
CA GLY A 12 5.72 15.57 -20.99
C GLY A 12 6.77 16.44 -20.29
N ARG A 13 7.17 17.55 -20.91
CA ARG A 13 8.12 18.50 -20.30
C ARG A 13 7.57 19.16 -19.04
N LEU A 14 6.31 19.60 -19.07
CA LEU A 14 5.66 20.21 -17.90
C LEU A 14 5.56 19.22 -16.74
N ARG A 15 5.22 17.96 -17.01
CA ARG A 15 5.21 16.89 -16.00
C ARG A 15 6.60 16.68 -15.40
N ALA A 16 7.65 16.63 -16.22
CA ALA A 16 9.01 16.49 -15.71
C ALA A 16 9.44 17.66 -14.80
N GLN A 17 9.13 18.90 -15.18
CA GLN A 17 9.42 20.07 -14.34
C GLN A 17 8.59 20.08 -13.05
N HIS A 18 7.35 19.60 -13.11
CA HIS A 18 6.51 19.43 -11.94
C HIS A 18 7.10 18.38 -10.98
N ASP A 19 7.55 17.24 -11.49
CA ASP A 19 8.20 16.20 -10.70
C ASP A 19 9.50 16.70 -10.05
N GLU A 20 10.29 17.52 -10.75
CA GLU A 20 11.50 18.16 -10.19
C GLU A 20 11.16 19.11 -9.03
N LEU A 21 10.08 19.89 -9.16
CA LEU A 21 9.61 20.78 -8.10
C LEU A 21 9.11 20.00 -6.89
N LEU A 22 8.29 18.96 -7.11
CA LEU A 22 7.81 18.07 -6.05
C LEU A 22 8.98 17.42 -5.32
N LEU A 23 9.97 16.91 -6.05
CA LEU A 23 11.17 16.31 -5.46
C LEU A 23 11.97 17.31 -4.62
N ALA A 24 12.10 18.56 -5.06
CA ALA A 24 12.77 19.61 -4.30
C ALA A 24 12.02 19.96 -3.00
N ILE A 25 10.69 20.02 -3.03
CA ILE A 25 9.84 20.23 -1.85
C ILE A 25 9.96 19.03 -0.91
N GLY A 26 9.82 17.80 -1.41
CA GLY A 26 9.96 16.59 -0.61
C GLY A 26 11.32 16.46 0.08
N LYS A 27 12.40 16.90 -0.60
CA LYS A 27 13.74 17.00 0.00
C LYS A 27 13.77 17.97 1.17
N LEU A 28 13.13 19.13 1.03
CA LEU A 28 13.02 20.11 2.10
C LEU A 28 12.21 19.55 3.28
N GLU A 29 11.04 18.97 3.03
CA GLU A 29 10.22 18.32 4.06
C GLU A 29 11.00 17.22 4.79
N SER A 30 11.76 16.41 4.05
CA SER A 30 12.63 15.38 4.62
C SER A 30 13.75 15.94 5.52
N HIS A 31 14.24 17.15 5.24
CA HIS A 31 15.20 17.83 6.11
C HIS A 31 14.53 18.45 7.34
N VAL A 32 13.34 19.02 7.19
CA VAL A 32 12.53 19.56 8.30
C VAL A 32 12.17 18.45 9.27
N LEU A 33 11.71 17.31 8.75
CA LEU A 33 11.44 16.11 9.52
C LEU A 33 12.66 15.64 10.33
N ALA A 34 13.86 15.73 9.76
CA ALA A 34 15.11 15.38 10.44
C ALA A 34 15.45 16.30 11.62
N ALA A 35 15.02 17.56 11.55
CA ALA A 35 15.30 18.58 12.56
C ALA A 35 14.28 18.57 13.70
N ASN A 36 13.11 17.95 13.49
CA ASN A 36 12.03 17.88 14.46
C ASN A 36 12.19 16.68 15.40
N THR A 37 11.63 16.82 16.61
CA THR A 37 11.53 15.72 17.58
C THR A 37 10.44 14.73 17.18
N LYS A 38 10.49 13.52 17.76
CA LYS A 38 9.48 12.46 17.66
C LYS A 38 8.04 13.02 17.56
N PRO A 39 7.26 12.67 16.53
CA PRO A 39 5.91 13.17 16.36
C PRO A 39 4.95 12.56 17.39
N ASP A 40 3.87 13.28 17.71
CA ASP A 40 2.80 12.76 18.57
C ASP A 40 1.93 11.76 17.78
N LYS A 41 1.71 12.01 16.48
CA LYS A 41 0.97 11.14 15.56
C LYS A 41 1.68 11.03 14.21
N LEU A 42 1.47 9.92 13.49
CA LEU A 42 1.97 9.78 12.11
C LEU A 42 1.45 10.88 11.17
N GLU A 43 0.23 11.36 11.42
CA GLU A 43 -0.41 12.43 10.63
C GLU A 43 0.40 13.74 10.64
N ASP A 44 1.19 13.98 11.70
CA ASP A 44 1.99 15.20 11.87
C ASP A 44 3.22 15.23 10.94
N ILE A 45 3.59 14.08 10.38
CA ILE A 45 4.77 13.91 9.53
C ILE A 45 4.42 13.50 8.10
N GLU A 46 3.13 13.47 7.77
CA GLU A 46 2.65 13.19 6.42
C GLU A 46 3.00 14.32 5.45
N PHE A 47 3.62 13.95 4.33
CA PHE A 47 3.70 14.78 3.14
C PHE A 47 3.63 13.90 1.90
N LYS A 48 3.27 14.51 0.75
CA LYS A 48 3.14 13.83 -0.53
C LYS A 48 4.12 14.39 -1.55
N VAL A 49 4.84 13.50 -2.20
CA VAL A 49 5.63 13.76 -3.42
C VAL A 49 5.08 12.88 -4.55
N PHE A 50 5.13 11.57 -4.36
CA PHE A 50 4.66 10.57 -5.31
C PHE A 50 3.70 9.55 -4.70
N SER A 51 3.59 9.40 -3.37
CA SER A 51 2.59 8.52 -2.76
C SER A 51 1.15 8.96 -3.06
N GLN A 52 0.17 8.07 -2.84
CA GLN A 52 -1.23 8.42 -3.04
C GLN A 52 -1.71 9.51 -2.06
N PHE A 53 -1.27 9.44 -0.81
CA PHE A 53 -1.53 10.42 0.22
C PHE A 53 -0.22 10.81 0.90
N GLY A 54 -0.13 10.74 2.23
CA GLY A 54 1.02 11.19 3.04
C GLY A 54 2.11 10.15 3.28
N GLU A 55 2.06 9.00 2.58
CA GLU A 55 2.93 7.86 2.86
C GLU A 55 4.43 8.18 2.66
N ASP A 56 4.79 9.09 1.75
CA ASP A 56 6.20 9.50 1.55
C ASP A 56 6.81 10.04 2.86
N GLY A 57 6.07 10.87 3.59
CA GLY A 57 6.52 11.42 4.87
C GLY A 57 6.61 10.37 5.97
N ILE A 58 5.62 9.48 6.05
CA ILE A 58 5.62 8.35 6.98
C ILE A 58 6.83 7.45 6.72
N LEU A 59 7.09 7.06 5.47
CA LEU A 59 8.24 6.22 5.14
C LEU A 59 9.56 6.93 5.46
N GLN A 60 9.73 8.22 5.14
CA GLN A 60 10.93 8.96 5.51
C GLN A 60 11.15 9.00 7.03
N TYR A 61 10.09 9.12 7.82
CA TYR A 61 10.18 9.06 9.28
C TYR A 61 10.60 7.67 9.76
N LEU A 62 9.95 6.62 9.27
CA LEU A 62 10.22 5.24 9.69
C LEU A 62 11.66 4.81 9.38
N ILE A 63 12.16 5.02 8.15
CA ILE A 63 13.53 4.61 7.78
C ILE A 63 14.62 5.32 8.60
N ARG A 64 14.31 6.45 9.23
CA ARG A 64 15.23 7.19 10.11
C ARG A 64 15.11 6.78 11.58
N SER A 65 13.98 6.18 11.94
CA SER A 65 13.62 5.88 13.33
C SER A 65 13.97 4.46 13.75
N ILE A 66 14.27 3.59 12.79
CA ILE A 66 14.55 2.16 13.02
C ILE A 66 16.04 1.86 12.93
N GLY A 67 16.43 0.67 13.41
CA GLY A 67 17.80 0.16 13.31
C GLY A 67 18.25 -0.06 11.86
N ALA A 68 19.51 -0.47 11.69
CA ALA A 68 20.11 -0.64 10.37
C ALA A 68 19.30 -1.59 9.48
N HIS A 69 19.03 -1.15 8.25
CA HIS A 69 18.33 -1.91 7.23
C HIS A 69 18.95 -1.62 5.85
N PRO A 70 18.68 -2.46 4.83
CA PRO A 70 19.11 -2.19 3.46
C PRO A 70 18.32 -1.05 2.82
N ASP A 71 18.96 -0.31 1.91
CA ASP A 71 18.34 0.71 1.05
C ASP A 71 17.71 0.05 -0.18
N SER A 72 16.77 -0.85 0.05
CA SER A 72 16.08 -1.57 -1.02
C SER A 72 14.60 -1.80 -0.71
N PHE A 73 13.78 -1.93 -1.75
CA PHE A 73 12.36 -2.20 -1.59
C PHE A 73 11.78 -3.10 -2.67
N VAL A 74 10.62 -3.68 -2.35
CA VAL A 74 9.71 -4.30 -3.31
C VAL A 74 8.34 -3.66 -3.16
N GLU A 75 7.73 -3.23 -4.26
CA GLU A 75 6.33 -2.76 -4.31
C GLU A 75 5.53 -3.62 -5.29
N ILE A 76 4.41 -4.16 -4.83
CA ILE A 76 3.50 -5.01 -5.60
C ILE A 76 2.15 -4.30 -5.72
N GLY A 77 1.67 -4.15 -6.96
CA GLY A 77 0.45 -3.43 -7.30
C GLY A 77 0.67 -1.93 -7.52
N THR A 78 1.68 -1.60 -8.31
CA THR A 78 2.14 -0.21 -8.47
C THR A 78 1.35 0.62 -9.50
N GLY A 79 0.40 0.01 -10.20
CA GLY A 79 -0.37 0.64 -11.28
C GLY A 79 0.52 1.15 -12.42
N ASP A 80 0.63 2.48 -12.56
CA ASP A 80 1.51 3.12 -13.55
C ASP A 80 2.82 3.66 -12.97
N TYR A 81 3.03 3.47 -11.65
CA TYR A 81 4.16 3.92 -10.84
C TYR A 81 4.38 5.45 -10.78
N ARG A 82 3.49 6.27 -11.36
CA ARG A 82 3.55 7.73 -11.19
C ARG A 82 3.13 8.16 -9.80
N GLU A 83 2.11 7.46 -9.29
CA GLU A 83 1.64 7.49 -7.91
C GLU A 83 2.03 6.15 -7.25
N SER A 84 2.89 6.17 -6.24
CA SER A 84 3.45 4.97 -5.60
C SER A 84 4.14 5.29 -4.28
N ASN A 85 4.17 4.33 -3.37
CA ASN A 85 4.78 4.49 -2.05
C ASN A 85 6.32 4.57 -2.11
N THR A 86 6.92 3.99 -3.13
CA THR A 86 8.38 3.79 -3.18
C THR A 86 9.13 4.69 -4.16
N ARG A 87 8.43 5.39 -5.06
CA ARG A 87 9.10 6.26 -6.05
C ARG A 87 9.90 7.39 -5.39
N PHE A 88 9.43 7.94 -4.27
CA PHE A 88 10.20 8.95 -3.55
C PHE A 88 11.49 8.36 -2.96
N LEU A 89 11.47 7.13 -2.43
CA LEU A 89 12.68 6.44 -1.94
C LEU A 89 13.73 6.30 -3.05
N VAL A 90 13.31 5.90 -4.26
CA VAL A 90 14.21 5.82 -5.42
C VAL A 90 14.84 7.17 -5.74
N GLN A 91 14.02 8.21 -5.89
CA GLN A 91 14.49 9.50 -6.43
C GLN A 91 15.19 10.38 -5.39
N ASN A 92 14.83 10.23 -4.12
CA ASN A 92 15.35 11.03 -3.02
C ASN A 92 16.52 10.34 -2.33
N ASN A 93 16.37 9.06 -2.00
CA ASN A 93 17.32 8.30 -1.20
C ASN A 93 18.23 7.40 -2.05
N ASN A 94 17.98 7.30 -3.36
CA ASN A 94 18.74 6.45 -4.29
C ASN A 94 18.66 4.95 -3.92
N TRP A 95 17.49 4.52 -3.44
CA TRP A 95 17.22 3.13 -3.10
C TRP A 95 17.08 2.25 -4.36
N ARG A 96 17.45 0.97 -4.22
CA ARG A 96 17.25 -0.07 -5.23
C ARG A 96 15.83 -0.65 -5.12
N GLY A 97 15.11 -0.77 -6.23
CA GLY A 97 13.70 -1.14 -6.24
C GLY A 97 13.32 -2.25 -7.20
N LEU A 98 12.33 -3.04 -6.81
CA LEU A 98 11.54 -3.89 -7.69
C LEU A 98 10.09 -3.43 -7.62
N VAL A 99 9.49 -3.13 -8.78
CA VAL A 99 8.10 -2.71 -8.88
C VAL A 99 7.32 -3.68 -9.76
N ILE A 100 6.28 -4.28 -9.21
CA ILE A 100 5.50 -5.33 -9.87
C ILE A 100 4.05 -4.86 -10.05
N ASP A 101 3.47 -5.06 -11.23
CA ASP A 101 2.06 -4.81 -11.49
C ASP A 101 1.52 -5.79 -12.55
N GLY A 102 0.22 -6.08 -12.53
CA GLY A 102 -0.41 -6.97 -13.51
C GLY A 102 -0.48 -6.37 -14.93
N GLY A 103 -0.40 -5.04 -15.07
CA GLY A 103 -0.38 -4.34 -16.35
C GLY A 103 1.02 -4.08 -16.90
N GLU A 104 1.11 -3.23 -17.94
CA GLU A 104 2.40 -2.80 -18.53
C GLU A 104 2.65 -1.29 -18.36
N ALA A 105 1.75 -0.57 -17.68
CA ALA A 105 1.79 0.89 -17.60
C ALA A 105 3.01 1.40 -16.83
N HIS A 106 3.37 0.74 -15.72
CA HIS A 106 4.57 1.01 -14.93
C HIS A 106 5.84 0.73 -15.73
N MET A 107 5.92 -0.39 -16.46
CA MET A 107 7.08 -0.70 -17.31
C MET A 107 7.29 0.40 -18.34
N LYS A 108 6.22 0.81 -19.03
CA LYS A 108 6.28 1.89 -20.01
C LYS A 108 6.71 3.22 -19.38
N PHE A 109 6.29 3.50 -18.15
CA PHE A 109 6.68 4.70 -17.43
C PHE A 109 8.15 4.67 -17.01
N VAL A 110 8.61 3.60 -16.36
CA VAL A 110 10.01 3.45 -15.90
C VAL A 110 10.98 3.44 -17.08
N LEU A 111 10.75 2.54 -18.05
CA LEU A 111 11.62 2.36 -19.21
C LEU A 111 11.58 3.56 -20.17
N GLY A 112 10.44 4.24 -20.26
CA GLY A 112 10.23 5.37 -21.15
C GLY A 112 10.64 6.74 -20.59
N THR A 113 11.14 6.81 -19.36
CA THR A 113 11.55 8.06 -18.71
C THR A 113 13.00 8.03 -18.28
N GLY A 114 13.47 9.11 -17.63
CA GLY A 114 14.82 9.14 -17.06
C GLY A 114 15.04 8.15 -15.93
N MET A 115 14.00 7.45 -15.44
CA MET A 115 14.13 6.51 -14.35
C MET A 115 14.99 5.31 -14.70
N SER A 116 14.86 4.79 -15.93
CA SER A 116 15.56 3.59 -16.41
C SER A 116 17.08 3.68 -16.46
N TRP A 117 17.65 4.89 -16.44
CA TRP A 117 19.11 5.07 -16.49
C TRP A 117 19.68 5.88 -15.33
N ARG A 118 18.85 6.62 -14.59
CA ARG A 118 19.28 7.41 -13.43
C ARG A 118 19.18 6.65 -12.12
N TYR A 119 18.36 5.61 -12.05
CA TYR A 119 18.07 4.89 -10.81
C TYR A 119 18.05 3.37 -11.03
N ASP A 120 18.27 2.62 -9.95
CA ASP A 120 18.22 1.16 -9.92
C ASP A 120 16.79 0.73 -9.55
N VAL A 121 15.89 0.73 -10.53
CA VAL A 121 14.50 0.29 -10.36
C VAL A 121 14.08 -0.61 -11.51
N GLU A 122 13.75 -1.87 -11.19
CA GLU A 122 13.34 -2.87 -12.16
C GLU A 122 11.81 -2.99 -12.20
N PRO A 123 11.16 -2.71 -13.34
CA PRO A 123 9.72 -2.89 -13.49
C PRO A 123 9.37 -4.26 -14.08
N VAL A 124 8.55 -5.04 -13.38
CA VAL A 124 8.13 -6.39 -13.81
C VAL A 124 6.62 -6.44 -13.98
N SER A 125 6.15 -6.91 -15.13
CA SER A 125 4.74 -7.17 -15.35
C SER A 125 4.40 -8.61 -14.95
N ALA A 126 3.54 -8.79 -13.94
CA ALA A 126 3.08 -10.10 -13.49
C ALA A 126 1.77 -9.98 -12.69
N PHE A 127 0.83 -10.89 -12.91
CA PHE A 127 -0.28 -11.11 -12.00
C PHE A 127 0.22 -11.94 -10.80
N VAL A 128 0.34 -11.30 -9.64
CA VAL A 128 1.00 -11.88 -8.47
C VAL A 128 0.06 -12.79 -7.69
N THR A 129 0.53 -13.98 -7.36
CA THR A 129 -0.20 -15.02 -6.63
C THR A 129 0.67 -15.55 -5.48
N ARG A 130 0.08 -16.31 -4.55
CA ARG A 130 0.84 -16.95 -3.46
C ARG A 130 1.93 -17.87 -3.99
N GLU A 131 1.68 -18.53 -5.12
CA GLU A 131 2.58 -19.50 -5.72
C GLU A 131 3.79 -18.86 -6.40
N ASN A 132 3.66 -17.62 -6.89
CA ASN A 132 4.71 -16.97 -7.68
C ASN A 132 5.43 -15.82 -6.97
N VAL A 133 4.87 -15.26 -5.89
CA VAL A 133 5.37 -14.03 -5.25
C VAL A 133 6.84 -14.13 -4.82
N ASN A 134 7.25 -15.28 -4.25
CA ASN A 134 8.63 -15.50 -3.85
C ASN A 134 9.57 -15.70 -5.05
N ALA A 135 9.12 -16.38 -6.10
CA ALA A 135 9.92 -16.56 -7.31
C ALA A 135 10.17 -15.23 -8.01
N LEU A 136 9.14 -14.39 -8.14
CA LEU A 136 9.24 -13.06 -8.74
C LEU A 136 10.28 -12.18 -8.03
N MET A 137 10.29 -12.15 -6.69
CA MET A 137 11.31 -11.39 -5.95
C MET A 137 12.71 -12.00 -6.11
N LYS A 138 12.83 -13.32 -5.95
CA LYS A 138 14.10 -14.03 -6.04
C LYS A 138 14.77 -13.87 -7.40
N ASP A 139 14.01 -14.04 -8.47
CA ASP A 139 14.51 -14.00 -9.85
C ASP A 139 14.96 -12.58 -10.24
N ASN A 140 14.49 -11.55 -9.54
CA ASN A 140 14.91 -10.16 -9.68
C ASN A 140 15.98 -9.75 -8.64
N GLY A 141 16.54 -10.70 -7.90
CA GLY A 141 17.66 -10.48 -6.98
C GLY A 141 17.26 -9.81 -5.66
N PHE A 142 16.04 -10.09 -5.18
CA PHE A 142 15.55 -9.71 -3.86
C PHE A 142 15.37 -10.97 -3.01
N THR A 143 16.31 -11.18 -2.10
CA THR A 143 16.32 -12.29 -1.13
C THR A 143 16.93 -11.81 0.18
N GLY A 144 16.45 -12.31 1.32
CA GLY A 144 16.94 -11.91 2.64
C GLY A 144 16.50 -10.50 3.02
N PRO A 145 17.28 -9.77 3.84
CA PRO A 145 16.87 -8.47 4.34
C PRO A 145 16.59 -7.46 3.22
N ILE A 146 15.48 -6.72 3.34
CA ILE A 146 15.16 -5.55 2.51
C ILE A 146 14.66 -4.41 3.41
N GLY A 147 14.63 -3.17 2.89
CA GLY A 147 14.15 -2.02 3.64
C GLY A 147 12.62 -1.98 3.72
N VAL A 148 11.94 -1.97 2.58
CA VAL A 148 10.48 -1.81 2.51
C VAL A 148 9.84 -2.89 1.62
N LEU A 149 8.74 -3.49 2.10
CA LEU A 149 7.80 -4.25 1.28
C LEU A 149 6.46 -3.50 1.27
N SER A 150 5.95 -3.13 0.09
CA SER A 150 4.63 -2.52 -0.08
C SER A 150 3.75 -3.44 -0.92
N ILE A 151 2.54 -3.76 -0.45
CA ILE A 151 1.57 -4.60 -1.15
C ILE A 151 0.22 -3.89 -1.18
N ASP A 152 -0.27 -3.65 -2.40
CA ASP A 152 -1.54 -2.98 -2.69
C ASP A 152 -2.10 -3.54 -4.00
N VAL A 153 -2.71 -4.73 -3.95
CA VAL A 153 -3.19 -5.46 -5.14
C VAL A 153 -4.72 -5.52 -5.25
N ASP A 154 -5.43 -4.72 -4.45
CA ASP A 154 -6.89 -4.66 -4.44
C ASP A 154 -7.55 -6.06 -4.31
N GLY A 155 -7.02 -6.96 -3.49
CA GLY A 155 -7.49 -8.36 -3.47
C GLY A 155 -6.77 -9.28 -2.49
N ASN A 156 -5.78 -10.02 -2.98
CA ASN A 156 -5.11 -11.09 -2.23
C ASN A 156 -4.05 -10.59 -1.23
N ASP A 157 -4.07 -9.32 -0.83
CA ASP A 157 -3.02 -8.62 -0.07
C ASP A 157 -2.54 -9.41 1.16
N TYR A 158 -3.48 -9.90 1.98
CA TYR A 158 -3.19 -10.74 3.15
C TYR A 158 -2.46 -12.03 2.75
N HIS A 159 -3.00 -12.74 1.76
CA HIS A 159 -2.48 -14.03 1.31
C HIS A 159 -1.10 -13.91 0.68
N LEU A 160 -0.86 -12.81 -0.03
CA LEU A 160 0.46 -12.49 -0.59
C LEU A 160 1.46 -12.25 0.53
N TRP A 161 1.17 -11.35 1.48
CA TRP A 161 2.09 -11.12 2.59
C TRP A 161 2.34 -12.39 3.41
N GLU A 162 1.29 -13.17 3.69
CA GLU A 162 1.42 -14.46 4.38
C GLU A 162 2.36 -15.42 3.64
N ALA A 163 2.28 -15.49 2.32
CA ALA A 163 3.11 -16.39 1.50
C ALA A 163 4.56 -15.92 1.34
N VAL A 164 4.86 -14.63 1.50
CA VAL A 164 6.23 -14.11 1.37
C VAL A 164 7.15 -14.74 2.42
N ASP A 165 8.22 -15.40 1.99
CA ASP A 165 9.25 -15.97 2.86
C ASP A 165 10.68 -15.72 2.36
N VAL A 166 10.83 -15.25 1.12
CA VAL A 166 12.13 -15.07 0.49
C VAL A 166 12.83 -13.78 0.90
N VAL A 167 12.07 -12.79 1.38
CA VAL A 167 12.57 -11.51 1.89
C VAL A 167 12.19 -11.29 3.35
N ASP A 168 13.01 -10.50 4.03
CA ASP A 168 12.86 -10.09 5.43
C ASP A 168 12.83 -8.55 5.50
N PRO A 169 11.68 -7.91 5.25
CA PRO A 169 11.57 -6.47 5.21
C PRO A 169 11.69 -5.83 6.59
N ALA A 170 12.37 -4.68 6.67
CA ALA A 170 12.40 -3.86 7.88
C ALA A 170 11.04 -3.16 8.14
N ILE A 171 10.38 -2.71 7.07
CA ILE A 171 9.08 -2.06 7.07
C ILE A 171 8.16 -2.79 6.09
N VAL A 172 6.91 -3.03 6.49
CA VAL A 172 5.84 -3.51 5.60
C VAL A 172 4.73 -2.46 5.53
N VAL A 173 4.29 -2.15 4.32
CA VAL A 173 3.16 -1.26 4.02
C VAL A 173 2.07 -2.11 3.36
N MET A 174 0.88 -2.11 3.96
CA MET A 174 -0.28 -2.87 3.44
C MET A 174 -1.45 -1.94 3.20
N GLU A 175 -2.05 -1.99 2.01
CA GLU A 175 -3.37 -1.42 1.81
C GLU A 175 -4.41 -2.24 2.58
N TYR A 176 -5.24 -1.58 3.39
CA TYR A 176 -6.32 -2.23 4.12
C TYR A 176 -7.68 -1.69 3.73
N ASN A 177 -8.65 -2.58 3.71
CA ASN A 177 -10.03 -2.22 3.47
C ASN A 177 -10.63 -1.64 4.75
N ALA A 178 -10.54 -0.32 4.90
CA ALA A 178 -11.10 0.40 6.04
C ALA A 178 -12.62 0.21 6.20
N LEU A 179 -13.35 -0.27 5.18
CA LEU A 179 -14.78 -0.56 5.31
C LEU A 179 -15.06 -1.67 6.33
N PHE A 180 -14.10 -2.58 6.55
CA PHE A 180 -14.22 -3.67 7.53
C PHE A 180 -14.08 -3.21 8.99
N GLY A 181 -13.79 -1.93 9.22
CA GLY A 181 -13.80 -1.34 10.55
C GLY A 181 -12.61 -1.75 11.43
N PRO A 182 -12.60 -1.27 12.68
CA PRO A 182 -11.45 -1.40 13.58
C PRO A 182 -11.33 -2.79 14.24
N THR A 183 -12.41 -3.56 14.32
CA THR A 183 -12.49 -4.79 15.12
C THR A 183 -12.41 -6.08 14.32
N ALA A 184 -12.75 -6.04 13.02
CA ALA A 184 -12.78 -7.25 12.21
C ALA A 184 -11.36 -7.77 11.96
N THR A 185 -11.22 -9.10 11.92
CA THR A 185 -9.96 -9.80 11.61
C THR A 185 -10.19 -10.75 10.44
N ILE A 186 -10.47 -10.16 9.28
CA ILE A 186 -10.95 -10.87 8.08
C ILE A 186 -10.18 -10.48 6.82
N SER A 187 -10.14 -11.38 5.85
CA SER A 187 -9.69 -11.12 4.47
C SER A 187 -10.65 -11.74 3.46
N VAL A 188 -10.67 -11.23 2.23
CA VAL A 188 -11.28 -11.99 1.12
C VAL A 188 -10.64 -13.38 1.03
N PRO A 189 -11.40 -14.45 0.70
CA PRO A 189 -10.82 -15.77 0.53
C PRO A 189 -9.81 -15.77 -0.63
N TYR A 190 -8.76 -16.58 -0.50
CA TYR A 190 -7.74 -16.65 -1.54
C TYR A 190 -8.32 -17.17 -2.86
N ASP A 191 -8.11 -16.42 -3.93
CA ASP A 191 -8.38 -16.83 -5.29
C ASP A 191 -7.25 -16.32 -6.20
N PRO A 192 -6.44 -17.21 -6.84
CA PRO A 192 -5.34 -16.80 -7.69
C PRO A 192 -5.76 -16.02 -8.95
N ALA A 193 -7.06 -15.91 -9.24
CA ALA A 193 -7.61 -15.12 -10.33
C ALA A 193 -8.45 -13.92 -9.83
N PHE A 194 -8.36 -13.56 -8.55
CA PHE A 194 -9.20 -12.51 -7.95
C PHE A 194 -9.03 -11.15 -8.65
N VAL A 195 -10.13 -10.58 -9.12
CA VAL A 195 -10.22 -9.21 -9.63
C VAL A 195 -11.40 -8.52 -8.95
N ASN A 196 -11.16 -7.44 -8.20
CA ASN A 196 -12.19 -6.77 -7.39
C ASN A 196 -13.44 -6.35 -8.20
N SER A 197 -13.23 -5.87 -9.42
CA SER A 197 -14.28 -5.40 -10.33
C SER A 197 -15.14 -6.53 -10.91
N GLU A 198 -14.60 -7.75 -10.95
CA GLU A 198 -15.34 -8.95 -11.34
C GLU A 198 -16.03 -9.58 -10.13
N ALA A 199 -15.37 -9.54 -8.97
CA ALA A 199 -15.91 -10.07 -7.71
C ALA A 199 -17.16 -9.32 -7.25
N HIS A 200 -17.20 -7.99 -7.41
CA HIS A 200 -18.41 -7.21 -7.21
C HIS A 200 -18.35 -5.86 -7.94
N TYR A 201 -19.45 -5.45 -8.58
CA TYR A 201 -19.51 -4.20 -9.36
C TYR A 201 -19.07 -2.97 -8.54
N SER A 202 -19.33 -2.96 -7.23
CA SER A 202 -19.03 -1.82 -6.37
C SER A 202 -17.55 -1.62 -6.12
N GLN A 203 -16.68 -2.60 -6.42
CA GLN A 203 -15.24 -2.60 -6.13
C GLN A 203 -14.93 -2.40 -4.62
N LEU A 204 -15.89 -2.65 -3.73
CA LEU A 204 -15.71 -2.53 -2.27
C LEU A 204 -15.25 -3.83 -1.60
N TYR A 205 -15.31 -4.94 -2.32
CA TYR A 205 -14.94 -6.26 -1.84
C TYR A 205 -13.53 -6.60 -2.34
N PHE A 206 -12.56 -6.37 -1.47
CA PHE A 206 -11.13 -6.54 -1.73
C PHE A 206 -10.34 -6.60 -0.41
N GLY A 207 -9.10 -7.10 -0.49
CA GLY A 207 -8.09 -6.97 0.54
C GLY A 207 -8.45 -7.64 1.87
N ALA A 208 -7.98 -7.01 2.95
CA ALA A 208 -8.21 -7.46 4.30
C ALA A 208 -8.46 -6.29 5.27
N SER A 209 -8.99 -6.62 6.44
CA SER A 209 -9.17 -5.65 7.52
C SER A 209 -7.83 -5.29 8.16
N LEU A 210 -7.77 -4.13 8.83
CA LEU A 210 -6.59 -3.77 9.62
C LEU A 210 -6.27 -4.83 10.68
N GLY A 211 -7.30 -5.38 11.34
CA GLY A 211 -7.13 -6.45 12.33
C GLY A 211 -6.48 -7.70 11.75
N ALA A 212 -6.77 -8.07 10.49
CA ALA A 212 -6.12 -9.20 9.82
C ALA A 212 -4.62 -8.97 9.64
N PHE A 213 -4.22 -7.77 9.21
CA PHE A 213 -2.81 -7.43 9.06
C PHE A 213 -2.08 -7.32 10.40
N VAL A 214 -2.70 -6.74 11.43
CA VAL A 214 -2.14 -6.71 12.79
C VAL A 214 -1.94 -8.12 13.34
N HIS A 215 -2.90 -9.03 13.09
CA HIS A 215 -2.79 -10.44 13.47
C HIS A 215 -1.60 -11.13 12.79
N LEU A 216 -1.47 -10.98 11.46
CA LEU A 216 -0.37 -11.56 10.68
C LEU A 216 0.99 -10.95 11.09
N ALA A 217 1.05 -9.63 11.28
CA ALA A 217 2.24 -8.92 11.72
C ALA A 217 2.80 -9.51 13.03
N GLY A 218 1.93 -9.71 14.03
CA GLY A 218 2.30 -10.27 15.32
C GLY A 218 2.84 -11.70 15.22
N GLN A 219 2.31 -12.52 14.31
CA GLN A 219 2.84 -13.87 14.05
C GLN A 219 4.22 -13.85 13.39
N ARG A 220 4.54 -12.76 12.68
CA ARG A 220 5.76 -12.60 11.88
C ARG A 220 6.83 -11.73 12.55
N GLY A 221 6.63 -11.30 13.80
CA GLY A 221 7.60 -10.47 14.52
C GLY A 221 7.62 -9.00 14.08
N TYR A 222 6.47 -8.47 13.66
CA TYR A 222 6.28 -7.06 13.33
C TYR A 222 5.29 -6.42 14.30
N ARG A 223 5.53 -5.17 14.67
CA ARG A 223 4.54 -4.33 15.35
C ARG A 223 3.85 -3.41 14.36
N PHE A 224 2.60 -3.10 14.68
CA PHE A 224 1.81 -2.10 13.97
C PHE A 224 2.10 -0.70 14.53
N VAL A 225 2.54 0.22 13.66
CA VAL A 225 2.94 1.58 14.03
C VAL A 225 1.79 2.58 13.85
N GLY A 226 0.94 2.37 12.85
CA GLY A 226 -0.21 3.23 12.56
C GLY A 226 -0.59 3.21 11.08
N CYS A 227 -1.58 4.03 10.72
CA CYS A 227 -2.06 4.17 9.34
C CYS A 227 -1.86 5.58 8.81
N SER A 228 -1.86 5.73 7.48
CA SER A 228 -2.02 7.04 6.86
C SER A 228 -3.39 7.65 7.19
N SER A 229 -3.44 8.97 7.36
CA SER A 229 -4.58 9.74 7.88
C SER A 229 -5.86 9.63 7.05
N ASN A 230 -5.70 9.32 5.77
CA ASN A 230 -6.77 9.06 4.81
C ASN A 230 -7.40 7.66 4.96
N GLY A 231 -6.74 6.74 5.68
CA GLY A 231 -7.20 5.38 5.94
C GLY A 231 -7.06 4.42 4.76
N ALA A 232 -5.93 4.45 4.05
CA ALA A 232 -5.60 3.49 2.98
C ALA A 232 -4.50 2.52 3.40
N ASN A 233 -3.35 3.03 3.85
CA ASN A 233 -2.17 2.23 4.12
C ASN A 233 -1.89 2.08 5.61
N ALA A 234 -1.52 0.86 6.02
CA ALA A 234 -1.07 0.52 7.36
C ALA A 234 0.45 0.21 7.35
N PHE A 235 1.15 0.65 8.39
CA PHE A 235 2.60 0.54 8.50
C PHE A 235 3.00 -0.39 9.63
N PHE A 236 3.82 -1.37 9.29
CA PHE A 236 4.35 -2.37 10.22
C PHE A 236 5.88 -2.32 10.20
N VAL A 237 6.50 -2.49 11.36
CA VAL A 237 7.96 -2.45 11.51
C VAL A 237 8.41 -3.69 12.26
N ARG A 238 9.52 -4.27 11.80
CA ARG A 238 10.10 -5.46 12.43
C ARG A 238 10.53 -5.16 13.86
N ASP A 239 10.12 -6.00 14.80
CA ASP A 239 10.17 -5.70 16.23
C ASP A 239 11.59 -5.50 16.79
N ASP A 240 12.55 -6.22 16.25
CA ASP A 240 13.96 -6.24 16.67
C ASP A 240 14.69 -4.92 16.38
N ILE A 241 14.22 -4.15 15.39
CA ILE A 241 14.82 -2.89 14.95
C ILE A 241 13.90 -1.68 15.14
N ALA A 242 12.68 -1.86 15.65
CA ALA A 242 11.67 -0.80 15.73
C ALA A 242 12.01 0.35 16.70
N GLY A 243 12.97 0.16 17.60
CA GLY A 243 13.34 1.18 18.60
C GLY A 243 12.14 1.63 19.44
N ASP A 244 11.96 2.95 19.54
CA ASP A 244 10.90 3.59 20.34
C ASP A 244 9.58 3.80 19.58
N LEU A 245 9.43 3.21 18.39
CA LEU A 245 8.18 3.27 17.64
C LEU A 245 7.05 2.56 18.40
N PRO A 246 5.83 3.11 18.34
CA PRO A 246 4.68 2.52 19.02
C PRO A 246 4.36 1.13 18.50
N SER A 247 3.69 0.34 19.34
CA SER A 247 3.07 -0.93 18.99
C SER A 247 1.57 -0.81 19.29
N LEU A 248 0.82 -0.30 18.32
CA LEU A 248 -0.62 -0.05 18.46
C LEU A 248 -1.42 -1.34 18.26
N THR A 249 -2.61 -1.38 18.85
CA THR A 249 -3.67 -2.30 18.43
C THR A 249 -4.36 -1.79 17.17
N ALA A 250 -5.11 -2.66 16.48
CA ALA A 250 -5.90 -2.26 15.31
C ALA A 250 -6.90 -1.13 15.68
N GLU A 251 -7.56 -1.21 16.83
CA GLU A 251 -8.54 -0.20 17.26
C GLU A 251 -7.89 1.18 17.52
N GLU A 252 -6.69 1.21 18.12
CA GLU A 252 -5.98 2.47 18.41
C GLU A 252 -5.46 3.16 17.14
N GLY A 253 -4.93 2.38 16.19
CA GLY A 253 -4.34 2.91 14.97
C GLY A 253 -5.31 3.05 13.80
N TYR A 254 -6.52 2.49 13.88
CA TYR A 254 -7.49 2.51 12.79
C TYR A 254 -7.82 3.92 12.31
N ARG A 255 -7.95 4.07 10.99
CA ARG A 255 -8.43 5.29 10.33
C ARG A 255 -9.53 4.92 9.35
N ALA A 256 -10.67 5.59 9.42
CA ALA A 256 -11.72 5.40 8.45
C ALA A 256 -11.32 6.01 7.09
N SER A 257 -11.63 5.32 5.99
CA SER A 257 -11.39 5.85 4.64
C SER A 257 -12.10 7.19 4.45
N ARG A 258 -11.36 8.24 4.05
CA ARG A 258 -11.94 9.56 3.68
C ARG A 258 -12.09 9.76 2.17
N PHE A 259 -11.68 8.77 1.39
CA PHE A 259 -11.77 8.71 -0.07
C PHE A 259 -12.90 7.77 -0.53
N LEU A 260 -13.25 7.83 -1.81
CA LEU A 260 -14.28 6.99 -2.42
C LEU A 260 -13.67 6.25 -3.61
N THR A 261 -13.76 4.93 -3.57
CA THR A 261 -13.37 4.03 -4.67
C THR A 261 -14.57 3.33 -5.30
N SER A 262 -15.72 3.33 -4.62
CA SER A 262 -16.87 2.53 -5.00
C SER A 262 -17.47 2.93 -6.35
N ARG A 263 -18.00 1.96 -7.09
CA ARG A 263 -18.72 2.17 -8.36
C ARG A 263 -20.22 1.90 -8.26
N ASN A 264 -20.96 2.58 -9.12
CA ASN A 264 -22.34 2.22 -9.45
C ASN A 264 -22.35 1.02 -10.43
N PRO A 265 -23.48 0.34 -10.64
CA PRO A 265 -23.58 -0.78 -11.60
C PRO A 265 -23.20 -0.43 -13.04
N ASP A 266 -23.28 0.84 -13.43
CA ASP A 266 -22.84 1.35 -14.74
C ASP A 266 -21.34 1.66 -14.83
N GLY A 267 -20.57 1.37 -13.77
CA GLY A 267 -19.14 1.62 -13.67
C GLY A 267 -18.77 3.06 -13.30
N THR A 268 -19.73 3.98 -13.16
CA THR A 268 -19.45 5.36 -12.73
C THR A 268 -19.07 5.42 -11.24
N MET A 269 -18.31 6.44 -10.84
CA MET A 269 -17.94 6.63 -9.42
C MET A 269 -19.18 6.88 -8.55
N SER A 270 -19.39 6.02 -7.56
CA SER A 270 -20.44 6.19 -6.56
C SER A 270 -20.12 7.37 -5.64
N ARG A 271 -21.18 8.07 -5.20
CA ARG A 271 -21.09 9.16 -4.21
C ARG A 271 -21.61 8.74 -2.83
N MET A 272 -21.89 7.45 -2.63
CA MET A 272 -22.35 6.89 -1.37
C MET A 272 -21.25 6.99 -0.30
N ARG A 273 -21.50 7.79 0.75
CA ARG A 273 -20.54 8.01 1.85
C ARG A 273 -20.81 7.17 3.09
N SER A 274 -22.05 6.74 3.28
CA SER A 274 -22.47 5.93 4.43
C SER A 274 -21.66 4.62 4.48
N VAL A 275 -20.98 4.37 5.59
CA VAL A 275 -20.27 3.10 5.83
C VAL A 275 -21.27 1.95 5.86
N GLU A 276 -22.41 2.15 6.54
CA GLU A 276 -23.47 1.17 6.67
C GLU A 276 -24.03 0.77 5.30
N ASP A 277 -24.34 1.74 4.43
CA ASP A 277 -24.91 1.42 3.12
C ASP A 277 -23.88 0.76 2.19
N ARG A 278 -22.60 1.15 2.29
CA ARG A 278 -21.51 0.50 1.55
C ARG A 278 -21.30 -0.94 2.01
N LEU A 279 -21.37 -1.22 3.32
CA LEU A 279 -21.31 -2.57 3.87
C LEU A 279 -22.49 -3.43 3.39
N LYS A 280 -23.71 -2.87 3.35
CA LYS A 280 -24.88 -3.59 2.83
C LYS A 280 -24.70 -4.08 1.39
N LEU A 281 -23.95 -3.36 0.55
CA LEU A 281 -23.70 -3.77 -0.84
C LEU A 281 -22.90 -5.08 -0.95
N ILE A 282 -22.01 -5.34 0.01
CA ILE A 282 -21.10 -6.49 -0.02
C ILE A 282 -21.35 -7.45 1.16
N GLY A 283 -22.43 -7.25 1.92
CA GLY A 283 -22.66 -7.89 3.21
C GLY A 283 -22.76 -9.42 3.12
N ASP A 284 -23.31 -9.94 2.03
CA ASP A 284 -23.48 -11.38 1.79
C ASP A 284 -22.24 -12.04 1.18
N LEU A 285 -21.21 -11.27 0.81
CA LEU A 285 -20.00 -11.82 0.21
C LEU A 285 -19.16 -12.57 1.26
N PRO A 286 -18.54 -13.70 0.88
CA PRO A 286 -17.80 -14.54 1.80
C PRO A 286 -16.51 -13.86 2.26
N VAL A 287 -16.06 -14.12 3.47
CA VAL A 287 -14.73 -13.71 3.96
C VAL A 287 -14.15 -14.81 4.83
N LEU A 288 -12.83 -14.83 4.94
CA LEU A 288 -12.09 -15.68 5.86
C LEU A 288 -11.79 -14.91 7.13
N ASP A 289 -12.23 -15.41 8.28
CA ASP A 289 -11.72 -14.98 9.58
C ASP A 289 -10.34 -15.60 9.79
N VAL A 290 -9.30 -14.77 9.72
CA VAL A 290 -7.90 -15.25 9.69
C VAL A 290 -7.39 -15.68 11.06
N ALA A 291 -8.07 -15.28 12.14
CA ALA A 291 -7.71 -15.70 13.50
C ALA A 291 -8.22 -17.12 13.81
N THR A 292 -9.37 -17.49 13.24
CA THR A 292 -10.02 -18.80 13.46
C THR A 292 -9.86 -19.77 12.30
N GLY A 293 -9.52 -19.28 11.10
CA GLY A 293 -9.48 -20.05 9.86
C GLY A 293 -10.86 -20.43 9.32
N THR A 294 -11.93 -19.75 9.76
CA THR A 294 -13.31 -20.08 9.38
C THR A 294 -13.89 -19.10 8.37
N ASN A 295 -14.72 -19.61 7.46
CA ASN A 295 -15.44 -18.77 6.50
C ASN A 295 -16.70 -18.17 7.16
N THR A 296 -16.94 -16.89 6.90
CA THR A 296 -18.11 -16.13 7.32
C THR A 296 -18.53 -15.16 6.20
N THR A 297 -19.38 -14.17 6.49
CA THR A 297 -19.74 -13.10 5.55
C THR A 297 -19.27 -11.74 6.06
N VAL A 298 -19.13 -10.77 5.16
CA VAL A 298 -18.79 -9.39 5.53
C VAL A 298 -19.76 -8.85 6.59
N ALA A 299 -21.06 -9.06 6.42
CA ALA A 299 -22.08 -8.59 7.36
C ALA A 299 -21.90 -9.22 8.75
N ALA A 300 -21.68 -10.54 8.83
CA ALA A 300 -21.52 -11.24 10.09
C ALA A 300 -20.23 -10.84 10.84
N ALA A 301 -19.16 -10.49 10.11
CA ALA A 301 -17.88 -10.11 10.69
C ALA A 301 -17.79 -8.62 11.08
N CYS A 302 -18.44 -7.73 10.31
CA CYS A 302 -18.27 -6.28 10.47
C CYS A 302 -19.44 -5.60 11.20
N LEU A 303 -20.64 -6.19 11.21
CA LEU A 303 -21.79 -5.61 11.90
C LEU A 303 -21.83 -6.12 13.35
N PRO A 304 -22.05 -5.25 14.35
CA PRO A 304 -22.17 -5.69 15.73
C PRO A 304 -23.27 -6.73 15.85
N THR A 305 -22.96 -7.91 16.36
CA THR A 305 -23.96 -8.85 16.86
C THR A 305 -24.69 -8.18 18.02
N GLY A 306 -25.84 -7.55 17.75
CA GLY A 306 -26.77 -7.07 18.76
C GLY A 306 -26.89 -5.55 18.91
N ARG A 307 -27.76 -4.95 18.11
CA ARG A 307 -28.82 -4.09 18.63
C ARG A 307 -30.15 -4.58 18.04
N VAL A 308 -30.76 -5.53 18.75
CA VAL A 308 -32.21 -5.79 18.68
C VAL A 308 -32.91 -4.69 19.44
#